data_AF-A0A9E3D726-F1
#
_entry.id   AF-A0A9E3D726-F1
#
_cell.length_a   1.000
_cell.length_b   1.000
_cell.length_c   1.000
_cell.angle_alpha   90.00
_cell.angle_beta   90.00
_cell.angle_gamma   90.00
#
_symmetry.space_group_name_H-M   'P 1'
#
loop_
_entity.id
_entity.type
_entity.pdbx_description
1 polymer ?
#
loop_
_entity_poly.entity_id
_entity_poly.type
_entity_poly.pdbx_seq_one_letter_code
_entity_poly.pdbx_strand_id
1 'polypeptide(L)'
;RLQLMGEAYCTKWSPAYQNSKAIDQIVIDGDTLANDFAQDPKYAGKDWPGAGPLGEAIMRVWPGISDRLDQSMTLSGAPVRRREAWSHTLRQSVDYWRTHRRDYTNQSMIVDRNIYTANRALELIDPPAALPDQKALDYLYQAVGLEPWLGSDPASDQGLADTPSNGAPKPYGNDYCLVTRKGLTRELGWVGTYGETILHFTHDIAQLTGDEKIRQQLAKLQHARMYFRYPGLDADGFHCMKLPSEVDNRTAHYPLSGADYNVPDIREEWWMDVPAMLNDDPIAVGAAQQALADNQYFAYVAGRLKDPDTLGMMRNVDEYAAVKALKPSTYRLPMGDGQPDFAFADEEDAIIAIKHGDTRLFVNLYYRAERAVNGVVRLLELTPTTTRIATVQSETQVNSSGHTYKRPDWIDGIRGRGMPPPGEDIHQAWAGEEMPISARPEDAKFPAYGEWGPFLGKAAFYQLHWGDFLIGLNSSEKTTYQLKVPDGQNQLTDLISGKQIEVSNGTVGIRPLSTVVLLLTQHQ
;
A
#
# COMPACT_ATOMS: atom_id res chain seq x y z
N ARG A 1 -4.41 8.57 -21.10
CA ARG A 1 -5.24 8.39 -22.33
C ARG A 1 -5.02 7.02 -22.99
N LEU A 2 -3.79 6.59 -23.23
CA LEU A 2 -3.46 5.25 -23.74
C LEU A 2 -4.22 4.11 -23.02
N GLN A 3 -4.10 4.02 -21.70
CA GLN A 3 -4.81 3.01 -20.89
C GLN A 3 -6.34 3.10 -21.02
N LEU A 4 -6.90 4.31 -20.98
CA LEU A 4 -8.33 4.55 -21.18
C LEU A 4 -8.82 4.01 -22.53
N MET A 5 -8.11 4.28 -23.62
CA MET A 5 -8.49 3.79 -24.95
C MET A 5 -8.38 2.27 -25.04
N GLY A 6 -7.34 1.68 -24.43
CA GLY A 6 -7.16 0.23 -24.38
C GLY A 6 -8.28 -0.46 -23.57
N GLU A 7 -8.60 0.06 -22.39
CA GLU A 7 -9.68 -0.46 -21.55
C GLU A 7 -11.05 -0.30 -22.27
N ALA A 8 -11.35 0.88 -22.79
CA ALA A 8 -12.62 1.14 -23.47
C ALA A 8 -12.82 0.24 -24.70
N TYR A 9 -11.74 -0.11 -25.41
CA TYR A 9 -11.79 -1.07 -26.52
C TYR A 9 -12.23 -2.48 -26.09
N CYS A 10 -11.94 -2.87 -24.84
CA CYS A 10 -12.32 -4.15 -24.25
C CYS A 10 -13.69 -4.12 -23.54
N THR A 11 -14.19 -2.94 -23.15
CA THR A 11 -15.43 -2.77 -22.40
C THR A 11 -16.67 -2.83 -23.31
N LYS A 12 -17.48 -3.89 -23.20
CA LYS A 12 -18.60 -4.21 -24.13
C LYS A 12 -19.66 -3.12 -24.28
N TRP A 13 -19.99 -2.43 -23.21
CA TRP A 13 -21.03 -1.40 -23.21
C TRP A 13 -20.52 -0.05 -23.71
N SER A 14 -19.20 0.12 -23.88
CA SER A 14 -18.61 1.38 -24.32
C SER A 14 -18.79 1.59 -25.83
N PRO A 15 -18.94 2.84 -26.31
CA PRO A 15 -18.94 3.14 -27.75
C PRO A 15 -17.60 2.82 -28.47
N ALA A 16 -16.54 2.61 -27.70
CA ALA A 16 -15.21 2.27 -28.21
C ALA A 16 -15.00 0.75 -28.33
N TYR A 17 -15.93 -0.08 -27.86
CA TYR A 17 -15.81 -1.53 -27.89
C TYR A 17 -15.50 -2.03 -29.30
N GLN A 18 -14.32 -2.65 -29.45
CA GLN A 18 -13.81 -3.15 -30.73
C GLN A 18 -13.81 -2.13 -31.89
N ASN A 19 -13.79 -0.83 -31.57
CA ASN A 19 -13.84 0.25 -32.56
C ASN A 19 -12.42 0.64 -33.02
N SER A 20 -12.16 0.60 -34.33
CA SER A 20 -10.84 0.92 -34.88
C SER A 20 -10.36 2.34 -34.54
N LYS A 21 -11.28 3.29 -34.30
CA LYS A 21 -10.91 4.66 -33.89
C LYS A 21 -10.16 4.71 -32.56
N ALA A 22 -10.43 3.76 -31.64
CA ALA A 22 -9.67 3.66 -30.39
C ALA A 22 -8.22 3.26 -30.68
N ILE A 23 -8.01 2.32 -31.62
CA ILE A 23 -6.68 1.93 -32.08
C ILE A 23 -5.98 3.10 -32.77
N ASP A 24 -6.67 3.86 -33.62
CA ASP A 24 -6.09 5.05 -34.27
C ASP A 24 -5.63 6.10 -33.25
N GLN A 25 -6.39 6.29 -32.15
CA GLN A 25 -5.97 7.18 -31.07
C GLN A 25 -4.77 6.64 -30.28
N ILE A 26 -4.72 5.33 -30.02
CA ILE A 26 -3.54 4.69 -29.40
C ILE A 26 -2.30 4.88 -30.29
N VAL A 27 -2.44 4.79 -31.61
CA VAL A 27 -1.36 5.06 -32.56
C VAL A 27 -0.87 6.50 -32.47
N ILE A 28 -1.77 7.48 -32.47
CA ILE A 28 -1.41 8.91 -32.32
C ILE A 28 -0.64 9.14 -31.00
N ASP A 29 -1.16 8.58 -29.91
CA ASP A 29 -0.58 8.77 -28.58
C ASP A 29 0.77 8.07 -28.43
N GLY A 30 0.92 6.86 -28.96
CA GLY A 30 2.18 6.13 -28.96
C GLY A 30 3.25 6.80 -29.83
N ASP A 31 2.88 7.33 -31.00
CA ASP A 31 3.79 8.11 -31.85
C ASP A 31 4.24 9.41 -31.15
N THR A 32 3.34 10.05 -30.40
CA THR A 32 3.67 11.23 -29.59
C THR A 32 4.65 10.86 -28.48
N LEU A 33 4.38 9.79 -27.73
CA LEU A 33 5.25 9.30 -26.67
C LEU A 33 6.65 8.93 -27.18
N ALA A 34 6.74 8.28 -28.35
CA ALA A 34 8.01 7.93 -28.95
C ALA A 34 8.83 9.17 -29.35
N ASN A 35 8.18 10.21 -29.88
CA ASN A 35 8.84 11.50 -30.17
C ASN A 35 9.35 12.18 -28.90
N ASP A 36 8.55 12.14 -27.84
CA ASP A 36 8.89 12.68 -26.52
C ASP A 36 10.15 12.00 -25.92
N PHE A 37 10.23 10.67 -26.02
CA PHE A 37 11.42 9.90 -25.64
C PHE A 37 12.63 10.22 -26.51
N ALA A 38 12.44 10.39 -27.82
CA ALA A 38 13.53 10.71 -28.75
C ALA A 38 14.08 12.13 -28.56
N GLN A 39 13.25 13.08 -28.10
CA GLN A 39 13.66 14.46 -27.87
C GLN A 39 14.38 14.67 -26.54
N ASP A 40 14.15 13.80 -25.54
CA ASP A 40 14.77 13.91 -24.23
C ASP A 40 15.26 12.55 -23.72
N PRO A 41 16.59 12.32 -23.62
CA PRO A 41 17.13 11.06 -23.12
C PRO A 41 16.75 10.76 -21.66
N LYS A 42 16.26 11.77 -20.91
CA LYS A 42 15.77 11.62 -19.53
C LYS A 42 14.25 11.45 -19.46
N TYR A 43 13.53 11.41 -20.59
CA TYR A 43 12.08 11.37 -20.58
C TYR A 43 11.53 10.18 -19.79
N ALA A 44 12.18 9.02 -19.88
CA ALA A 44 11.79 7.81 -19.15
C ALA A 44 11.64 8.04 -17.63
N GLY A 45 12.41 8.98 -17.06
CA GLY A 45 12.37 9.34 -15.65
C GLY A 45 11.52 10.56 -15.30
N LYS A 46 10.84 11.19 -16.27
CA LYS A 46 9.97 12.34 -16.01
C LYS A 46 8.69 11.96 -15.29
N ASP A 47 8.20 10.75 -15.50
CA ASP A 47 7.00 10.22 -14.84
C ASP A 47 7.13 8.72 -14.58
N TRP A 48 6.61 8.27 -13.44
CA TRP A 48 6.81 6.92 -12.92
C TRP A 48 6.30 5.79 -13.83
N PRO A 49 5.20 5.95 -14.59
CA PRO A 49 4.74 4.91 -15.52
C PRO A 49 5.63 4.71 -16.75
N GLY A 50 6.49 5.68 -17.11
CA GLY A 50 7.30 5.60 -18.34
C GLY A 50 6.46 5.25 -19.57
N ALA A 51 6.89 4.22 -20.32
CA ALA A 51 6.17 3.68 -21.48
C ALA A 51 5.21 2.52 -21.15
N GLY A 52 5.01 2.17 -19.87
CA GLY A 52 4.09 1.09 -19.47
C GLY A 52 2.65 1.29 -19.94
N PRO A 53 2.07 2.51 -19.92
CA PRO A 53 0.73 2.76 -20.46
C PRO A 53 0.59 2.45 -21.96
N LEU A 54 1.65 2.66 -22.76
CA LEU A 54 1.68 2.25 -24.16
C LEU A 54 1.71 0.73 -24.27
N GLY A 55 2.53 0.08 -23.44
CA GLY A 55 2.64 -1.37 -23.40
C GLY A 55 1.31 -2.05 -23.08
N GLU A 56 0.61 -1.58 -22.06
CA GLU A 56 -0.72 -2.07 -21.69
C GLU A 56 -1.76 -1.84 -22.80
N ALA A 57 -1.74 -0.67 -23.45
CA ALA A 57 -2.65 -0.38 -24.55
C ALA A 57 -2.45 -1.36 -25.72
N ILE A 58 -1.19 -1.66 -26.08
CA ILE A 58 -0.86 -2.66 -27.11
C ILE A 58 -1.41 -4.04 -26.73
N MET A 59 -1.19 -4.48 -25.48
CA MET A 59 -1.69 -5.78 -25.00
C MET A 59 -3.21 -5.91 -25.15
N ARG A 60 -3.95 -4.87 -24.75
CA ARG A 60 -5.42 -4.89 -24.74
C ARG A 60 -6.05 -4.92 -26.13
N VAL A 61 -5.42 -4.27 -27.11
CA VAL A 61 -5.95 -4.21 -28.49
C VAL A 61 -5.32 -5.24 -29.42
N TRP A 62 -4.41 -6.08 -28.94
CA TRP A 62 -3.76 -7.12 -29.73
C TRP A 62 -4.77 -8.19 -30.20
N PRO A 63 -4.66 -8.73 -31.43
CA PRO A 63 -3.70 -8.40 -32.49
C PRO A 63 -4.11 -7.22 -33.39
N GLY A 64 -5.23 -6.54 -33.11
CA GLY A 64 -5.85 -5.54 -33.99
C GLY A 64 -4.98 -4.32 -34.35
N ILE A 65 -3.94 -4.02 -33.57
CA ILE A 65 -2.99 -2.92 -33.85
C ILE A 65 -1.84 -3.33 -34.80
N SER A 66 -1.62 -4.63 -35.04
CA SER A 66 -0.41 -5.14 -35.70
C SER A 66 -0.14 -4.48 -37.06
N ASP A 67 -1.17 -4.32 -37.91
CA ASP A 67 -1.04 -3.70 -39.23
C ASP A 67 -0.61 -2.23 -39.18
N ARG A 68 -0.93 -1.53 -38.08
CA ARG A 68 -0.50 -0.14 -37.88
C ARG A 68 0.96 -0.06 -37.46
N LEU A 69 1.51 -1.07 -36.78
CA LEU A 69 2.90 -1.04 -36.34
C LEU A 69 3.90 -1.07 -37.52
N ASP A 70 3.48 -1.57 -38.68
CA ASP A 70 4.37 -1.69 -39.85
C ASP A 70 4.37 -0.47 -40.76
N GLN A 71 3.53 0.52 -40.45
CA GLN A 71 3.50 1.79 -41.17
C GLN A 71 4.60 2.73 -40.68
N SER A 72 4.96 3.71 -41.51
CA SER A 72 5.89 4.76 -41.12
C SER A 72 5.25 5.77 -40.18
N MET A 73 6.05 6.28 -39.25
CA MET A 73 5.79 7.47 -38.46
C MET A 73 6.94 8.46 -38.63
N THR A 74 6.73 9.72 -38.24
CA THR A 74 7.81 10.71 -38.19
C THR A 74 8.43 10.70 -36.79
N LEU A 75 9.73 10.43 -36.71
CA LEU A 75 10.52 10.51 -35.48
C LEU A 75 11.63 11.55 -35.69
N SER A 76 11.63 12.62 -34.90
CA SER A 76 12.62 13.70 -35.01
C SER A 76 12.83 14.24 -36.44
N GLY A 77 11.75 14.30 -37.23
CA GLY A 77 11.76 14.80 -38.61
C GLY A 77 12.10 13.77 -39.70
N ALA A 78 12.42 12.52 -39.34
CA ALA A 78 12.71 11.45 -40.30
C ALA A 78 11.63 10.35 -40.28
N PRO A 79 11.32 9.71 -41.42
CA PRO A 79 10.43 8.56 -41.45
C PRO A 79 11.11 7.33 -40.84
N VAL A 80 10.45 6.70 -39.87
CA VAL A 80 10.88 5.44 -39.22
C VAL A 80 9.69 4.48 -39.16
N ARG A 81 9.93 3.17 -39.19
CA ARG A 81 8.84 2.19 -38.99
C ARG A 81 8.34 2.30 -37.54
N ARG A 82 7.03 2.41 -37.35
CA ARG A 82 6.43 2.59 -36.00
C ARG A 82 6.85 1.50 -35.03
N ARG A 83 6.86 0.24 -35.48
CA ARG A 83 7.35 -0.91 -34.71
C ARG A 83 8.75 -0.68 -34.15
N GLU A 84 9.67 -0.16 -34.96
CA GLU A 84 11.05 0.12 -34.54
C GLU A 84 11.10 1.24 -33.50
N ALA A 85 10.41 2.36 -33.77
CA ALA A 85 10.36 3.49 -32.85
C ALA A 85 9.76 3.10 -31.49
N TRP A 86 8.63 2.41 -31.48
CA TRP A 86 7.95 1.99 -30.26
C TRP A 86 8.75 0.92 -29.49
N SER A 87 9.40 -0.02 -30.19
CA SER A 87 10.26 -1.02 -29.53
C SER A 87 11.44 -0.34 -28.82
N HIS A 88 12.05 0.67 -29.45
CA HIS A 88 13.09 1.46 -28.81
C HIS A 88 12.58 2.19 -27.56
N THR A 89 11.42 2.87 -27.66
CA THR A 89 10.79 3.57 -26.53
C THR A 89 10.47 2.64 -25.36
N LEU A 90 9.86 1.48 -25.64
CA LEU A 90 9.51 0.49 -24.62
C LEU A 90 10.77 -0.07 -23.95
N ARG A 91 11.80 -0.43 -24.73
CA ARG A 91 13.07 -0.94 -24.19
C ARG A 91 13.78 0.10 -23.33
N GLN A 92 13.86 1.35 -23.79
CA GLN A 92 14.45 2.45 -23.03
C GLN A 92 13.73 2.66 -21.68
N SER A 93 12.39 2.57 -21.67
CA SER A 93 11.60 2.65 -20.43
C SER A 93 11.89 1.48 -19.49
N VAL A 94 11.93 0.25 -20.00
CA VAL A 94 12.26 -0.96 -19.21
C VAL A 94 13.64 -0.81 -18.57
N ASP A 95 14.66 -0.49 -19.34
CA ASP A 95 16.04 -0.38 -18.86
C ASP A 95 16.23 0.76 -17.85
N TYR A 96 15.58 1.90 -18.07
CA TYR A 96 15.60 3.01 -17.13
C TYR A 96 15.00 2.59 -15.78
N TRP A 97 13.79 2.03 -15.78
CA TRP A 97 13.09 1.75 -14.53
C TRP A 97 13.67 0.58 -13.74
N ARG A 98 14.29 -0.40 -14.41
CA ARG A 98 15.05 -1.47 -13.75
C ARG A 98 16.21 -0.94 -12.90
N THR A 99 16.82 0.18 -13.30
CA THR A 99 17.92 0.82 -12.57
C THR A 99 17.46 1.90 -11.58
N HIS A 100 16.19 2.30 -11.66
CA HIS A 100 15.60 3.39 -10.85
C HIS A 100 14.36 2.91 -10.08
N ARG A 101 14.34 1.64 -9.67
CA ARG A 101 13.24 1.06 -8.88
C ARG A 101 13.06 1.83 -7.57
N ARG A 102 11.84 1.77 -7.06
CA ARG A 102 11.42 2.44 -5.83
C ARG A 102 11.22 1.42 -4.71
N ASP A 103 11.30 1.90 -3.49
CA ASP A 103 11.28 1.11 -2.25
C ASP A 103 10.11 1.43 -1.32
N TYR A 104 9.31 2.42 -1.67
CA TYR A 104 7.97 2.59 -1.11
C TYR A 104 7.00 1.63 -1.79
N THR A 105 6.14 0.95 -1.04
CA THR A 105 5.23 -0.08 -1.55
C THR A 105 4.47 0.36 -2.81
N ASN A 106 3.74 1.47 -2.74
CA ASN A 106 2.96 1.99 -3.86
C ASN A 106 3.86 2.44 -5.04
N GLN A 107 5.01 3.07 -4.76
CA GLN A 107 5.91 3.58 -5.79
C GLN A 107 6.58 2.43 -6.55
N SER A 108 6.97 1.36 -5.84
CA SER A 108 7.51 0.14 -6.44
C SER A 108 6.44 -0.51 -7.30
N MET A 109 5.20 -0.62 -6.81
CA MET A 109 4.09 -1.18 -7.60
C MET A 109 3.84 -0.42 -8.89
N ILE A 110 3.85 0.92 -8.88
CA ILE A 110 3.72 1.73 -10.10
C ILE A 110 4.84 1.42 -11.08
N VAL A 111 6.10 1.50 -10.63
CA VAL A 111 7.26 1.31 -11.50
C VAL A 111 7.33 -0.13 -12.03
N ASP A 112 7.20 -1.12 -11.16
CA ASP A 112 7.39 -2.53 -11.50
C ASP A 112 6.26 -3.07 -12.39
N ARG A 113 5.01 -2.67 -12.14
CA ARG A 113 3.89 -2.96 -13.05
C ARG A 113 4.16 -2.42 -14.46
N ASN A 114 4.70 -1.20 -14.54
CA ASN A 114 4.95 -0.56 -15.83
C ASN A 114 6.18 -1.13 -16.56
N ILE A 115 7.20 -1.62 -15.83
CA ILE A 115 8.25 -2.46 -16.41
C ILE A 115 7.63 -3.69 -17.07
N TYR A 116 6.75 -4.39 -16.37
CA TYR A 116 6.10 -5.60 -16.89
C TYR A 116 5.26 -5.32 -18.15
N THR A 117 4.37 -4.32 -18.12
CA THR A 117 3.51 -4.03 -19.29
C THR A 117 4.31 -3.55 -20.50
N ALA A 118 5.39 -2.78 -20.28
CA ALA A 118 6.29 -2.39 -21.36
C ALA A 118 7.02 -3.60 -21.95
N ASN A 119 7.49 -4.51 -21.10
CA ASN A 119 8.12 -5.76 -21.55
C ASN A 119 7.16 -6.65 -22.33
N ARG A 120 5.94 -6.82 -21.83
CA ARG A 120 4.93 -7.66 -22.47
C ARG A 120 4.54 -7.15 -23.85
N ALA A 121 4.58 -5.83 -24.07
CA ALA A 121 4.43 -5.28 -25.41
C ALA A 121 5.65 -5.56 -26.30
N LEU A 122 6.88 -5.52 -25.80
CA LEU A 122 8.07 -5.96 -26.55
C LEU A 122 7.93 -7.43 -26.98
N GLU A 123 7.47 -8.31 -26.10
CA GLU A 123 7.21 -9.72 -26.45
C GLU A 123 6.22 -9.88 -27.61
N LEU A 124 5.27 -8.95 -27.77
CA LEU A 124 4.31 -8.95 -28.87
C LEU A 124 4.87 -8.33 -30.16
N ILE A 125 5.65 -7.24 -30.06
CA ILE A 125 6.01 -6.42 -31.23
C ILE A 125 7.45 -6.60 -31.71
N ASP A 126 8.37 -6.96 -30.82
CA ASP A 126 9.80 -7.19 -31.04
C ASP A 126 10.38 -8.18 -29.99
N PRO A 127 10.02 -9.48 -30.08
CA PRO A 127 10.38 -10.47 -29.06
C PRO A 127 11.87 -10.53 -28.68
N PRO A 128 12.83 -10.39 -29.62
CA PRO A 128 14.26 -10.38 -29.27
C PRO A 128 14.70 -9.23 -28.34
N ALA A 129 13.94 -8.13 -28.27
CA ALA A 129 14.24 -7.00 -27.40
C ALA A 129 13.65 -7.14 -25.99
N ALA A 130 12.73 -8.08 -25.78
CA ALA A 130 12.08 -8.31 -24.50
C ALA A 130 13.00 -9.02 -23.49
N LEU A 131 12.79 -8.72 -22.21
CA LEU A 131 13.29 -9.54 -21.12
C LEU A 131 12.62 -10.92 -21.14
N PRO A 132 13.27 -11.96 -20.59
CA PRO A 132 12.59 -13.21 -20.28
C PRO A 132 11.38 -12.98 -19.38
N ASP A 133 10.25 -13.65 -19.67
CA ASP A 133 8.97 -13.50 -18.94
C ASP A 133 9.14 -13.60 -17.42
N GLN A 134 9.94 -14.58 -16.96
CA GLN A 134 10.18 -14.78 -15.53
C GLN A 134 10.85 -13.57 -14.87
N LYS A 135 11.79 -12.91 -15.57
CA LYS A 135 12.45 -11.72 -15.02
C LYS A 135 11.47 -10.56 -14.86
N ALA A 136 10.59 -10.35 -15.84
CA ALA A 136 9.56 -9.32 -15.74
C ALA A 136 8.58 -9.62 -14.60
N LEU A 137 8.20 -10.89 -14.41
CA LEU A 137 7.31 -11.34 -13.34
C LEU A 137 7.96 -11.24 -11.94
N ASP A 138 9.26 -11.49 -11.82
CA ASP A 138 10.00 -11.39 -10.55
C ASP A 138 9.93 -9.97 -9.96
N TYR A 139 9.92 -8.92 -10.79
CA TYR A 139 9.72 -7.55 -10.30
C TYR A 139 8.35 -7.37 -9.65
N LEU A 140 7.31 -7.98 -10.22
CA LEU A 140 5.95 -7.92 -9.67
C LEU A 140 5.85 -8.69 -8.35
N TYR A 141 6.44 -9.89 -8.27
CA TYR A 141 6.48 -10.66 -7.02
C TYR A 141 7.16 -9.89 -5.88
N GLN A 142 8.22 -9.14 -6.18
CA GLN A 142 8.85 -8.24 -5.21
C GLN A 142 7.93 -7.06 -4.83
N ALA A 143 7.28 -6.42 -5.83
CA ALA A 143 6.41 -5.28 -5.62
C ALA A 143 5.20 -5.60 -4.73
N VAL A 144 4.58 -6.77 -4.92
CA VAL A 144 3.44 -7.24 -4.12
C VAL A 144 3.84 -7.94 -2.82
N GLY A 145 5.15 -8.02 -2.54
CA GLY A 145 5.69 -8.60 -1.32
C GLY A 145 5.53 -10.12 -1.20
N LEU A 146 5.46 -10.83 -2.33
CA LEU A 146 5.60 -12.30 -2.39
C LEU A 146 7.06 -12.74 -2.27
N GLU A 147 8.00 -11.90 -2.73
CA GLU A 147 9.44 -12.12 -2.65
C GLU A 147 10.15 -10.91 -2.03
N PRO A 148 11.34 -11.08 -1.42
CA PRO A 148 12.12 -9.97 -0.89
C PRO A 148 12.50 -8.94 -1.95
N TRP A 149 12.42 -7.66 -1.62
CA TRP A 149 12.79 -6.58 -2.51
C TRP A 149 14.31 -6.49 -2.67
N LEU A 150 14.77 -6.76 -3.89
CA LEU A 150 16.20 -6.90 -4.18
C LEU A 150 16.91 -5.57 -4.49
N GLY A 151 16.15 -4.50 -4.71
CA GLY A 151 16.64 -3.21 -5.17
C GLY A 151 16.61 -3.05 -6.70
N SER A 152 17.20 -1.95 -7.16
CA SER A 152 17.46 -1.73 -8.59
C SER A 152 18.50 -2.73 -9.13
N ASP A 153 18.34 -3.12 -10.39
CA ASP A 153 19.37 -3.87 -11.12
C ASP A 153 20.68 -3.04 -11.17
N PRO A 154 21.84 -3.64 -10.87
CA PRO A 154 23.11 -2.95 -11.02
C PRO A 154 23.43 -2.74 -12.50
N ALA A 155 23.78 -1.52 -12.88
CA ALA A 155 24.41 -1.28 -14.17
C ALA A 155 25.84 -1.89 -14.15
N SER A 156 26.24 -2.54 -15.24
CA SER A 156 27.62 -3.01 -15.44
C SER A 156 28.27 -2.30 -16.63
N ASP A 157 29.59 -2.38 -16.72
CA ASP A 157 30.34 -1.88 -17.89
C ASP A 157 29.94 -2.59 -19.20
N GLN A 158 29.31 -3.76 -19.12
CA GLN A 158 28.76 -4.52 -20.25
C GLN A 158 27.27 -4.23 -20.51
N GLY A 159 26.69 -3.23 -19.84
CA GLY A 159 25.27 -2.90 -19.89
C GLY A 159 24.44 -3.60 -18.81
N LEU A 160 23.12 -3.61 -18.99
CA LEU A 160 22.19 -4.26 -18.06
C LEU A 160 22.02 -5.72 -18.44
N ALA A 161 22.32 -6.63 -17.52
CA ALA A 161 22.12 -8.05 -17.73
C ALA A 161 20.63 -8.38 -17.72
N ASP A 162 20.13 -9.05 -18.75
CA ASP A 162 18.73 -9.50 -18.82
C ASP A 162 18.50 -10.84 -18.09
N THR A 163 19.54 -11.35 -17.41
CA THR A 163 19.46 -12.52 -16.51
C THR A 163 18.79 -12.16 -15.17
N PRO A 164 18.31 -13.15 -14.40
CA PRO A 164 17.71 -12.94 -13.08
C PRO A 164 18.62 -12.11 -12.16
N SER A 165 18.02 -11.39 -11.21
CA SER A 165 18.68 -10.43 -10.30
C SER A 165 19.68 -11.05 -9.30
N ASN A 166 20.32 -12.16 -9.65
CA ASN A 166 21.41 -12.81 -8.92
C ASN A 166 22.58 -11.83 -8.77
N GLY A 167 22.77 -11.31 -7.56
CA GLY A 167 23.78 -10.27 -7.27
C GLY A 167 23.21 -8.86 -7.09
N ALA A 168 21.88 -8.71 -7.07
CA ALA A 168 21.21 -7.46 -6.72
C ALA A 168 21.68 -6.93 -5.35
N PRO A 169 21.69 -5.60 -5.16
CA PRO A 169 22.35 -4.95 -4.02
C PRO A 169 21.73 -5.32 -2.67
N LYS A 170 20.45 -5.76 -2.64
CA LYS A 170 19.70 -6.12 -1.43
C LYS A 170 19.91 -5.09 -0.31
N PRO A 171 19.59 -3.81 -0.56
CA PRO A 171 19.95 -2.72 0.33
C PRO A 171 19.36 -2.87 1.74
N TYR A 172 18.24 -3.60 1.85
CA TYR A 172 17.49 -3.84 3.09
C TYR A 172 17.67 -5.26 3.66
N GLY A 173 18.68 -5.99 3.20
CA GLY A 173 18.93 -7.37 3.64
C GLY A 173 18.21 -8.40 2.76
N ASN A 174 18.33 -9.67 3.13
CA ASN A 174 17.84 -10.79 2.33
C ASN A 174 16.33 -11.01 2.42
N ASP A 175 15.70 -10.56 3.51
CA ASP A 175 14.33 -10.96 3.87
C ASP A 175 13.32 -9.80 3.86
N TYR A 176 13.72 -8.60 3.42
CA TYR A 176 12.85 -7.43 3.43
C TYR A 176 11.82 -7.47 2.29
N CYS A 177 10.53 -7.60 2.62
CA CYS A 177 9.42 -7.43 1.69
C CYS A 177 8.79 -6.04 1.81
N LEU A 178 8.20 -5.52 0.72
CA LEU A 178 7.47 -4.24 0.68
C LEU A 178 6.06 -4.30 1.31
N VAL A 179 5.63 -5.49 1.70
CA VAL A 179 4.36 -5.78 2.36
C VAL A 179 4.69 -6.57 3.63
N THR A 180 3.96 -6.31 4.71
CA THR A 180 4.10 -7.08 5.94
C THR A 180 3.68 -8.54 5.74
N ARG A 181 4.15 -9.42 6.63
CA ARG A 181 3.72 -10.81 6.69
C ARG A 181 2.19 -10.93 6.83
N LYS A 182 1.56 -9.95 7.49
CA LYS A 182 0.11 -9.89 7.70
C LYS A 182 -0.67 -9.13 6.62
N GLY A 183 -0.02 -8.56 5.60
CA GLY A 183 -0.68 -8.02 4.41
C GLY A 183 -0.96 -6.52 4.45
N LEU A 184 -0.18 -5.75 5.21
CA LEU A 184 -0.22 -4.28 5.22
C LEU A 184 0.98 -3.69 4.46
N THR A 185 0.84 -2.44 4.04
CA THR A 185 1.89 -1.68 3.32
C THR A 185 3.01 -1.28 4.27
N ARG A 186 4.26 -1.60 3.93
CA ARG A 186 5.44 -1.16 4.70
C ARG A 186 5.97 0.17 4.16
N GLU A 187 5.38 1.26 4.64
CA GLU A 187 5.83 2.63 4.34
C GLU A 187 6.52 3.27 5.57
N LEU A 188 5.96 4.37 6.09
CA LEU A 188 6.42 5.10 7.29
C LEU A 188 5.90 4.44 8.58
N GLY A 189 5.46 3.19 8.50
CA GLY A 189 4.45 2.57 9.36
C GLY A 189 3.06 2.61 8.74
N TRP A 190 2.04 2.41 9.56
CA TRP A 190 0.68 2.22 9.05
C TRP A 190 0.17 3.45 8.29
N VAL A 191 -0.18 3.21 7.04
CA VAL A 191 -0.87 4.16 6.16
C VAL A 191 -2.27 3.60 5.91
N GLY A 192 -3.25 4.31 6.42
CA GLY A 192 -4.66 3.94 6.44
C GLY A 192 -5.39 4.35 5.19
N THR A 193 -5.29 5.60 4.75
CA THR A 193 -6.01 6.08 3.55
C THR A 193 -5.27 5.69 2.28
N TYR A 194 -4.14 6.32 2.04
CA TYR A 194 -3.32 6.12 0.84
C TYR A 194 -2.75 4.70 0.74
N GLY A 195 -2.55 4.02 1.86
CA GLY A 195 -2.04 2.65 1.89
C GLY A 195 -3.02 1.64 1.30
N GLU A 196 -4.30 1.98 1.15
CA GLU A 196 -5.27 1.11 0.49
C GLU A 196 -4.97 0.94 -1.01
N THR A 197 -4.19 1.86 -1.63
CA THR A 197 -3.82 1.77 -3.07
C THR A 197 -3.14 0.45 -3.43
N ILE A 198 -2.61 -0.24 -2.43
CA ILE A 198 -2.07 -1.59 -2.55
C ILE A 198 -3.09 -2.59 -3.15
N LEU A 199 -4.39 -2.43 -2.86
CA LEU A 199 -5.45 -3.27 -3.41
C LEU A 199 -5.63 -3.01 -4.90
N HIS A 200 -5.72 -1.74 -5.31
CA HIS A 200 -5.80 -1.33 -6.71
C HIS A 200 -4.62 -1.89 -7.52
N PHE A 201 -3.39 -1.63 -7.09
CA PHE A 201 -2.23 -2.08 -7.83
C PHE A 201 -2.12 -3.60 -7.89
N THR A 202 -2.39 -4.30 -6.78
CA THR A 202 -2.29 -5.77 -6.76
C THR A 202 -3.41 -6.42 -7.58
N HIS A 203 -4.62 -5.86 -7.57
CA HIS A 203 -5.71 -6.27 -8.44
C HIS A 203 -5.32 -6.14 -9.92
N ASP A 204 -4.86 -4.96 -10.33
CA ASP A 204 -4.45 -4.71 -11.70
C ASP A 204 -3.31 -5.64 -12.15
N ILE A 205 -2.32 -5.87 -11.28
CA ILE A 205 -1.23 -6.81 -11.54
C ILE A 205 -1.78 -8.24 -11.68
N ALA A 206 -2.70 -8.68 -10.82
CA ALA A 206 -3.33 -9.99 -10.93
C ALA A 206 -4.12 -10.14 -12.24
N GLN A 207 -4.86 -9.11 -12.65
CA GLN A 207 -5.61 -9.10 -13.90
C GLN A 207 -4.68 -9.18 -15.12
N LEU A 208 -3.61 -8.38 -15.14
CA LEU A 208 -2.66 -8.32 -16.26
C LEU A 208 -1.88 -9.61 -16.45
N THR A 209 -1.54 -10.28 -15.35
CA THR A 209 -0.68 -11.48 -15.37
C THR A 209 -1.50 -12.78 -15.44
N GLY A 210 -2.71 -12.79 -14.87
CA GLY A 210 -3.46 -14.02 -14.59
C GLY A 210 -2.80 -14.91 -13.53
N ASP A 211 -1.86 -14.37 -12.74
CA ASP A 211 -1.07 -15.15 -11.79
C ASP A 211 -1.84 -15.42 -10.49
N GLU A 212 -2.03 -16.70 -10.18
CA GLU A 212 -2.79 -17.15 -9.01
C GLU A 212 -2.11 -16.79 -7.67
N LYS A 213 -0.78 -16.72 -7.61
CA LYS A 213 -0.08 -16.32 -6.38
C LYS A 213 -0.34 -14.85 -6.07
N ILE A 214 -0.36 -14.00 -7.11
CA ILE A 214 -0.68 -12.58 -6.96
C ILE A 214 -2.17 -12.42 -6.58
N ARG A 215 -3.07 -13.21 -7.17
CA ARG A 215 -4.49 -13.24 -6.77
C ARG A 215 -4.67 -13.63 -5.29
N GLN A 216 -3.94 -14.63 -4.81
CA GLN A 216 -3.96 -15.03 -3.40
C GLN A 216 -3.36 -13.96 -2.48
N GLN A 217 -2.31 -13.27 -2.94
CA GLN A 217 -1.77 -12.13 -2.22
C GLN A 217 -2.79 -11.00 -2.12
N LEU A 218 -3.53 -10.69 -3.19
CA LEU A 218 -4.65 -9.72 -3.15
C LEU A 218 -5.67 -10.08 -2.07
N ALA A 219 -6.06 -11.35 -1.95
CA ALA A 219 -6.96 -11.81 -0.90
C ALA A 219 -6.37 -11.56 0.51
N LYS A 220 -5.09 -11.88 0.73
CA LYS A 220 -4.40 -11.60 2.00
C LYS A 220 -4.42 -10.11 2.35
N LEU A 221 -4.10 -9.26 1.38
CA LEU A 221 -4.13 -7.80 1.54
C LEU A 221 -5.53 -7.30 1.90
N GLN A 222 -6.54 -7.77 1.17
CA GLN A 222 -7.94 -7.43 1.40
C GLN A 222 -8.36 -7.79 2.83
N HIS A 223 -8.04 -9.00 3.30
CA HIS A 223 -8.40 -9.47 4.64
C HIS A 223 -7.79 -8.60 5.74
N ALA A 224 -6.52 -8.22 5.59
CA ALA A 224 -5.82 -7.38 6.56
C ALA A 224 -6.47 -6.00 6.71
N ARG A 225 -6.94 -5.41 5.60
CA ARG A 225 -7.61 -4.10 5.60
C ARG A 225 -8.98 -4.12 6.27
N MET A 226 -9.70 -5.26 6.31
CA MET A 226 -11.04 -5.34 6.90
C MET A 226 -11.07 -5.05 8.40
N TYR A 227 -9.97 -5.26 9.12
CA TYR A 227 -9.88 -4.93 10.55
C TYR A 227 -9.84 -3.41 10.81
N PHE A 228 -9.48 -2.61 9.82
CA PHE A 228 -9.29 -1.15 9.94
C PHE A 228 -10.46 -0.38 9.33
N ARG A 229 -11.68 -0.84 9.63
CA ARG A 229 -12.93 -0.28 9.14
C ARG A 229 -13.95 -0.30 10.26
N TYR A 230 -14.58 0.82 10.57
CA TYR A 230 -15.56 0.93 11.65
C TYR A 230 -16.88 1.58 11.20
N PRO A 231 -18.04 1.22 11.80
CA PRO A 231 -19.32 1.85 11.46
C PRO A 231 -19.33 3.35 11.77
N GLY A 232 -19.92 4.13 10.88
CA GLY A 232 -20.14 5.56 11.07
C GLY A 232 -21.30 6.07 10.23
N LEU A 233 -21.46 7.39 10.21
CA LEU A 233 -22.38 8.09 9.33
C LEU A 233 -21.62 9.01 8.38
N ASP A 234 -22.04 9.07 7.13
CA ASP A 234 -21.54 10.04 6.15
C ASP A 234 -22.18 11.44 6.36
N ALA A 235 -21.86 12.38 5.45
CA ALA A 235 -22.31 13.77 5.56
C ALA A 235 -23.84 13.93 5.41
N ASP A 236 -24.51 12.98 4.75
CA ASP A 236 -25.95 12.98 4.54
C ASP A 236 -26.69 12.11 5.58
N GLY A 237 -25.95 11.51 6.51
CA GLY A 237 -26.48 10.71 7.61
C GLY A 237 -26.75 9.24 7.26
N PHE A 238 -26.23 8.73 6.14
CA PHE A 238 -26.32 7.32 5.79
C PHE A 238 -25.25 6.50 6.50
N HIS A 239 -25.57 5.24 6.79
CA HIS A 239 -24.62 4.29 7.35
C HIS A 239 -23.45 4.08 6.39
N CYS A 240 -22.24 4.17 6.93
CA CYS A 240 -21.03 3.91 6.18
C CYS A 240 -20.00 3.17 7.03
N MET A 241 -18.97 2.64 6.36
CA MET A 241 -17.73 2.26 7.03
C MET A 241 -16.72 3.40 6.91
N LYS A 242 -16.01 3.65 8.01
CA LYS A 242 -14.96 4.66 8.19
C LYS A 242 -13.61 4.02 8.51
N LEU A 243 -12.57 4.75 8.12
CA LEU A 243 -11.17 4.40 8.15
C LEU A 243 -10.62 5.11 9.36
N PRO A 244 -9.76 4.46 10.16
CA PRO A 244 -9.14 5.11 11.30
C PRO A 244 -8.00 6.04 10.85
N SER A 245 -8.30 6.96 9.93
CA SER A 245 -7.33 7.89 9.35
C SER A 245 -6.65 8.75 10.41
N GLU A 246 -7.27 8.93 11.57
CA GLU A 246 -6.77 9.68 12.72
C GLU A 246 -5.46 9.13 13.31
N VAL A 247 -5.14 7.85 13.01
CA VAL A 247 -3.88 7.19 13.40
C VAL A 247 -2.92 6.97 12.22
N ASP A 248 -3.19 7.55 11.05
CA ASP A 248 -2.42 7.41 9.80
C ASP A 248 -1.10 8.20 9.80
N ASN A 249 0.02 7.55 9.45
CA ASN A 249 1.34 8.20 9.47
C ASN A 249 1.59 9.23 8.38
N ARG A 250 0.75 9.29 7.33
CA ARG A 250 0.87 10.20 6.20
C ARG A 250 -0.12 11.34 6.29
N THR A 251 -1.39 11.01 6.49
CA THR A 251 -2.51 11.93 6.26
C THR A 251 -3.39 12.15 7.48
N ALA A 252 -2.99 11.79 8.71
CA ALA A 252 -3.86 11.93 9.88
C ALA A 252 -4.58 13.28 9.97
N HIS A 253 -5.92 13.20 9.90
CA HIS A 253 -6.82 14.34 9.95
C HIS A 253 -8.08 13.96 10.72
N TYR A 254 -8.73 14.97 11.31
CA TYR A 254 -10.02 14.81 11.96
C TYR A 254 -10.87 16.07 11.75
N PRO A 255 -12.16 15.93 11.41
CA PRO A 255 -12.82 14.68 11.01
C PRO A 255 -12.32 14.21 9.62
N LEU A 256 -12.30 12.89 9.38
CA LEU A 256 -12.21 12.34 8.01
C LEU A 256 -13.39 12.88 7.19
N SER A 257 -13.11 13.55 6.07
CA SER A 257 -14.16 14.06 5.19
C SER A 257 -14.80 12.90 4.42
N GLY A 258 -15.84 12.30 5.02
CA GLY A 258 -16.64 11.25 4.41
C GLY A 258 -16.24 9.82 4.82
N ALA A 259 -16.76 8.86 4.06
CA ALA A 259 -16.56 7.43 4.28
C ALA A 259 -15.34 6.90 3.53
N ASP A 260 -14.99 5.64 3.76
CA ASP A 260 -13.76 5.01 3.24
C ASP A 260 -13.66 4.94 1.74
N TYR A 261 -14.82 4.92 1.11
CA TYR A 261 -14.96 4.92 -0.33
C TYR A 261 -14.59 6.27 -0.96
N ASN A 262 -14.45 7.34 -0.19
CA ASN A 262 -14.07 8.66 -0.71
C ASN A 262 -12.56 8.83 -0.89
N VAL A 263 -11.73 7.83 -0.57
CA VAL A 263 -10.29 7.93 -0.85
C VAL A 263 -10.08 7.87 -2.38
N PRO A 264 -9.60 8.97 -3.02
CA PRO A 264 -9.65 9.11 -4.48
C PRO A 264 -8.88 8.08 -5.28
N ASP A 265 -8.03 7.27 -4.66
CA ASP A 265 -7.12 6.34 -5.34
C ASP A 265 -7.51 4.84 -5.19
N ILE A 266 -8.60 4.51 -4.46
CA ILE A 266 -9.04 3.11 -4.18
C ILE A 266 -10.54 2.85 -4.39
N ARG A 267 -11.32 3.93 -4.49
CA ARG A 267 -12.60 4.01 -5.20
C ARG A 267 -13.47 2.75 -5.20
N GLU A 268 -13.50 2.06 -6.33
CA GLU A 268 -14.44 1.00 -6.71
C GLU A 268 -13.83 -0.37 -6.52
N GLU A 269 -12.50 -0.41 -6.45
CA GLU A 269 -11.72 -1.62 -6.36
C GLU A 269 -12.14 -2.44 -5.14
N TRP A 270 -12.41 -1.79 -4.00
CA TRP A 270 -12.88 -2.52 -2.83
C TRP A 270 -14.31 -3.09 -3.00
N TRP A 271 -15.24 -2.31 -3.54
CA TRP A 271 -16.65 -2.74 -3.57
C TRP A 271 -17.00 -3.63 -4.75
N MET A 272 -16.25 -3.53 -5.85
CA MET A 272 -16.59 -4.17 -7.11
C MET A 272 -15.42 -4.93 -7.72
N ASP A 273 -14.30 -4.31 -8.09
CA ASP A 273 -13.23 -4.99 -8.84
C ASP A 273 -12.65 -6.19 -8.06
N VAL A 274 -12.21 -5.97 -6.82
CA VAL A 274 -11.62 -7.00 -5.95
C VAL A 274 -12.60 -8.15 -5.69
N PRO A 275 -13.86 -7.94 -5.24
CA PRO A 275 -14.80 -9.05 -5.03
C PRO A 275 -15.29 -9.70 -6.34
N ALA A 276 -15.29 -9.00 -7.48
CA ALA A 276 -15.57 -9.61 -8.78
C ALA A 276 -14.45 -10.58 -9.20
N MET A 277 -13.19 -10.20 -8.97
CA MET A 277 -12.01 -11.05 -9.18
C MET A 277 -11.92 -12.19 -8.16
N LEU A 278 -12.12 -11.87 -6.88
CA LEU A 278 -12.12 -12.79 -5.74
C LEU A 278 -13.53 -13.31 -5.45
N ASN A 279 -14.25 -13.73 -6.49
CA ASN A 279 -15.64 -14.18 -6.38
C ASN A 279 -15.83 -15.47 -5.57
N ASP A 280 -14.74 -16.16 -5.26
CA ASP A 280 -14.65 -17.34 -4.39
C ASP A 280 -14.28 -16.99 -2.94
N ASP A 281 -13.90 -15.74 -2.65
CA ASP A 281 -13.49 -15.29 -1.33
C ASP A 281 -14.68 -14.75 -0.50
N PRO A 282 -15.09 -15.43 0.59
CA PRO A 282 -16.27 -15.03 1.34
C PRO A 282 -16.11 -13.68 2.07
N ILE A 283 -14.87 -13.25 2.36
CA ILE A 283 -14.57 -12.00 3.06
C ILE A 283 -14.74 -10.82 2.10
N ALA A 284 -14.09 -10.88 0.93
CA ALA A 284 -14.22 -9.85 -0.10
C ALA A 284 -15.68 -9.71 -0.54
N VAL A 285 -16.34 -10.83 -0.83
CA VAL A 285 -17.76 -10.84 -1.26
C VAL A 285 -18.69 -10.32 -0.14
N GLY A 286 -18.48 -10.72 1.11
CA GLY A 286 -19.33 -10.28 2.22
C GLY A 286 -19.18 -8.80 2.55
N ALA A 287 -17.95 -8.27 2.50
CA ALA A 287 -17.70 -6.84 2.67
C ALA A 287 -18.40 -6.00 1.58
N ALA A 288 -18.30 -6.44 0.32
CA ALA A 288 -18.96 -5.80 -0.81
C ALA A 288 -20.49 -5.82 -0.72
N GLN A 289 -21.06 -6.98 -0.37
CA GLN A 289 -22.50 -7.12 -0.18
C GLN A 289 -23.02 -6.29 1.00
N GLN A 290 -22.25 -6.17 2.08
CA GLN A 290 -22.59 -5.28 3.19
C GLN A 290 -22.62 -3.81 2.73
N ALA A 291 -21.60 -3.34 2.01
CA ALA A 291 -21.58 -1.97 1.50
C ALA A 291 -22.69 -1.66 0.50
N LEU A 292 -23.09 -2.64 -0.33
CA LEU A 292 -24.27 -2.55 -1.18
C LEU A 292 -25.56 -2.43 -0.36
N ALA A 293 -25.70 -3.22 0.71
CA ALA A 293 -26.87 -3.18 1.59
C ALA A 293 -26.98 -1.84 2.35
N ASP A 294 -25.84 -1.25 2.70
CA ASP A 294 -25.74 0.06 3.35
C ASP A 294 -25.86 1.23 2.34
N ASN A 295 -26.09 0.95 1.05
CA ASN A 295 -26.22 1.92 -0.03
C ASN A 295 -24.97 2.80 -0.28
N GLN A 296 -23.80 2.39 0.22
CA GLN A 296 -22.55 3.14 0.13
C GLN A 296 -22.05 3.26 -1.31
N TYR A 297 -22.12 2.15 -2.07
CA TYR A 297 -21.59 2.10 -3.44
C TYR A 297 -22.30 3.07 -4.40
N PHE A 298 -23.63 3.19 -4.32
CA PHE A 298 -24.37 4.06 -5.25
C PHE A 298 -24.21 5.54 -4.92
N ALA A 299 -24.17 5.89 -3.62
CA ALA A 299 -23.86 7.25 -3.19
C ALA A 299 -22.48 7.68 -3.72
N TYR A 300 -21.51 6.78 -3.61
CA TYR A 300 -20.17 6.97 -4.16
C TYR A 300 -20.17 7.20 -5.69
N VAL A 301 -20.72 6.25 -6.46
CA VAL A 301 -20.75 6.33 -7.94
C VAL A 301 -21.45 7.60 -8.42
N ALA A 302 -22.52 8.03 -7.76
CA ALA A 302 -23.22 9.26 -8.10
C ALA A 302 -22.36 10.52 -7.91
N GLY A 303 -21.56 10.57 -6.85
CA GLY A 303 -20.61 11.67 -6.60
C GLY A 303 -19.52 11.76 -7.67
N ARG A 304 -19.09 10.61 -8.20
CA ARG A 304 -18.01 10.45 -9.18
C ARG A 304 -18.35 10.88 -10.61
N LEU A 305 -19.63 11.04 -10.95
CA LEU A 305 -20.05 11.45 -12.31
C LEU A 305 -19.45 12.79 -12.78
N LYS A 306 -18.87 13.58 -11.86
CA LYS A 306 -18.23 14.88 -12.13
C LYS A 306 -16.70 14.81 -12.20
N ASP A 307 -16.11 13.64 -11.96
CA ASP A 307 -14.66 13.49 -11.90
C ASP A 307 -14.04 13.34 -13.30
N PRO A 308 -12.84 13.89 -13.52
CA PRO A 308 -12.14 13.78 -14.81
C PRO A 308 -11.55 12.38 -15.06
N ASP A 309 -11.45 11.54 -14.03
CA ASP A 309 -10.92 10.19 -14.14
C ASP A 309 -12.03 9.17 -14.43
N THR A 310 -11.95 8.57 -15.61
CA THR A 310 -12.98 7.71 -16.19
C THR A 310 -12.56 6.24 -16.25
N LEU A 311 -11.30 5.88 -15.96
CA LEU A 311 -10.82 4.51 -16.16
C LEU A 311 -11.49 3.52 -15.20
N GLY A 312 -11.43 3.78 -13.89
CA GLY A 312 -12.10 2.95 -12.87
C GLY A 312 -13.62 2.91 -13.06
N MET A 313 -14.22 4.02 -13.49
CA MET A 313 -15.66 4.08 -13.74
C MET A 313 -16.14 3.16 -14.87
N MET A 314 -15.28 2.75 -15.80
CA MET A 314 -15.68 1.87 -16.90
C MET A 314 -15.88 0.42 -16.47
N ARG A 315 -15.22 -0.03 -15.40
CA ARG A 315 -15.31 -1.42 -14.94
C ARG A 315 -16.55 -1.66 -14.08
N ASN A 316 -16.95 -0.63 -13.33
CA ASN A 316 -18.10 -0.60 -12.42
C ASN A 316 -19.36 -1.34 -12.90
N VAL A 317 -19.78 -1.15 -14.15
CA VAL A 317 -21.03 -1.75 -14.65
C VAL A 317 -20.97 -3.27 -14.66
N ASP A 318 -19.88 -3.82 -15.20
CA ASP A 318 -19.71 -5.26 -15.35
C ASP A 318 -19.38 -5.92 -14.01
N GLU A 319 -18.58 -5.26 -13.17
CA GLU A 319 -18.22 -5.77 -11.84
C GLU A 319 -19.39 -5.69 -10.86
N TYR A 320 -20.18 -4.61 -10.88
CA TYR A 320 -21.44 -4.57 -10.13
C TYR A 320 -22.38 -5.71 -10.54
N ALA A 321 -22.51 -5.96 -11.85
CA ALA A 321 -23.32 -7.08 -12.32
C ALA A 321 -22.76 -8.42 -11.83
N ALA A 322 -21.44 -8.60 -11.81
CA ALA A 322 -20.78 -9.79 -11.28
C ALA A 322 -21.04 -9.95 -9.79
N VAL A 323 -20.74 -8.95 -8.96
CA VAL A 323 -20.91 -8.97 -7.49
C VAL A 323 -22.38 -9.20 -7.11
N LYS A 324 -23.33 -8.53 -7.80
CA LYS A 324 -24.76 -8.70 -7.57
C LYS A 324 -25.23 -10.14 -7.83
N ALA A 325 -24.58 -10.86 -8.75
CA ALA A 325 -24.92 -12.24 -9.07
C ALA A 325 -24.28 -13.27 -8.11
N LEU A 326 -23.35 -12.84 -7.26
CA LEU A 326 -22.68 -13.73 -6.31
C LEU A 326 -23.64 -14.21 -5.21
N LYS A 327 -23.35 -15.40 -4.67
CA LYS A 327 -24.12 -15.95 -3.55
C LYS A 327 -23.98 -15.05 -2.32
N PRO A 328 -25.02 -14.91 -1.50
CA PRO A 328 -24.92 -14.20 -0.24
C PRO A 328 -23.81 -14.78 0.65
N SER A 329 -22.96 -13.91 1.17
CA SER A 329 -21.94 -14.23 2.17
C SER A 329 -22.45 -13.88 3.57
N THR A 330 -22.10 -14.72 4.54
CA THR A 330 -22.39 -14.50 5.96
C THR A 330 -21.34 -13.62 6.63
N TYR A 331 -20.22 -13.32 5.95
CA TYR A 331 -19.19 -12.46 6.50
C TYR A 331 -19.73 -11.04 6.73
N ARG A 332 -19.31 -10.43 7.84
CA ARG A 332 -19.59 -9.03 8.20
C ARG A 332 -18.30 -8.40 8.69
N LEU A 333 -18.16 -7.10 8.45
CA LEU A 333 -16.94 -6.39 8.81
C LEU A 333 -16.70 -6.44 10.32
N PRO A 334 -15.46 -6.75 10.79
CA PRO A 334 -15.20 -7.12 12.19
C PRO A 334 -15.60 -6.07 13.23
N MET A 335 -15.50 -4.78 12.90
CA MET A 335 -15.87 -3.70 13.82
C MET A 335 -17.39 -3.41 13.83
N GLY A 336 -18.19 -4.14 13.05
CA GLY A 336 -19.65 -3.98 13.03
C GLY A 336 -20.30 -4.13 14.40
N ASP A 337 -21.45 -3.48 14.59
CA ASP A 337 -22.24 -3.69 15.81
C ASP A 337 -22.67 -5.16 15.91
N GLY A 338 -22.62 -5.72 17.12
CA GLY A 338 -22.93 -7.13 17.38
C GLY A 338 -21.90 -8.15 16.87
N GLN A 339 -20.81 -7.73 16.22
CA GLN A 339 -19.70 -8.64 15.89
C GLN A 339 -18.93 -9.06 17.16
N PRO A 340 -18.30 -10.25 17.16
CA PRO A 340 -17.47 -10.70 18.28
C PRO A 340 -16.30 -9.76 18.59
N ASP A 341 -15.84 -9.83 19.83
CA ASP A 341 -14.61 -9.17 20.26
C ASP A 341 -13.40 -9.77 19.55
N PHE A 342 -12.43 -8.91 19.23
CA PHE A 342 -11.18 -9.33 18.63
C PHE A 342 -10.08 -8.30 18.89
N ALA A 343 -8.84 -8.74 18.77
CA ALA A 343 -7.73 -7.86 18.47
C ALA A 343 -7.00 -8.37 17.22
N PHE A 344 -6.63 -7.44 16.35
CA PHE A 344 -5.70 -7.64 15.26
C PHE A 344 -4.50 -6.74 15.50
N ALA A 345 -3.30 -7.25 15.28
CA ALA A 345 -2.07 -6.48 15.35
C ALA A 345 -1.17 -6.82 14.17
N ASP A 346 -0.43 -5.84 13.66
CA ASP A 346 0.68 -6.03 12.75
C ASP A 346 1.96 -5.56 13.43
N GLU A 347 2.85 -6.48 13.78
CA GLU A 347 4.10 -6.20 14.49
C GLU A 347 5.14 -5.54 13.58
N GLU A 348 4.97 -5.63 12.27
CA GLU A 348 5.85 -4.99 11.31
C GLU A 348 5.56 -3.50 11.20
N ASP A 349 4.28 -3.12 11.22
CA ASP A 349 3.80 -1.72 11.21
C ASP A 349 3.43 -1.16 12.61
N ALA A 350 3.56 -1.98 13.66
CA ALA A 350 3.17 -1.69 15.05
C ALA A 350 1.80 -1.00 15.19
N ILE A 351 0.83 -1.48 14.43
CA ILE A 351 -0.55 -1.01 14.38
C ILE A 351 -1.48 -2.09 14.94
N ILE A 352 -2.48 -1.66 15.70
CA ILE A 352 -3.43 -2.56 16.38
C ILE A 352 -4.85 -2.04 16.15
N ALA A 353 -5.77 -2.96 15.89
CA ALA A 353 -7.22 -2.74 15.85
C ALA A 353 -7.89 -3.66 16.88
N ILE A 354 -8.67 -3.08 17.78
CA ILE A 354 -9.32 -3.79 18.89
C ILE A 354 -10.81 -3.50 18.85
N LYS A 355 -11.63 -4.55 18.99
CA LYS A 355 -13.03 -4.46 19.36
C LYS A 355 -13.27 -5.21 20.65
N HIS A 356 -13.86 -4.54 21.63
CA HIS A 356 -14.32 -5.15 22.87
C HIS A 356 -15.67 -4.55 23.29
N GLY A 357 -16.74 -5.34 23.22
CA GLY A 357 -18.10 -4.87 23.32
C GLY A 357 -18.38 -3.76 22.30
N ASP A 358 -18.84 -2.61 22.76
CA ASP A 358 -19.12 -1.45 21.92
C ASP A 358 -17.91 -0.51 21.75
N THR A 359 -16.78 -0.84 22.38
CA THR A 359 -15.53 -0.08 22.25
C THR A 359 -14.75 -0.55 21.03
N ARG A 360 -14.28 0.41 20.24
CA ARG A 360 -13.34 0.20 19.12
C ARG A 360 -12.12 1.05 19.35
N LEU A 361 -10.95 0.48 19.21
CA LEU A 361 -9.69 1.14 19.48
C LEU A 361 -8.68 0.84 18.38
N PHE A 362 -8.11 1.88 17.80
CA PHE A 362 -7.02 1.81 16.85
C PHE A 362 -5.79 2.45 17.47
N VAL A 363 -4.65 1.76 17.44
CA VAL A 363 -3.42 2.18 18.11
C VAL A 363 -2.24 2.07 17.16
N ASN A 364 -1.61 3.20 16.84
CA ASN A 364 -0.35 3.28 16.11
C ASN A 364 0.79 3.60 17.09
N LEU A 365 1.68 2.65 17.32
CA LEU A 365 2.68 2.71 18.40
C LEU A 365 3.96 3.48 18.07
N TYR A 366 4.20 3.85 16.81
CA TYR A 366 5.31 4.74 16.43
C TYR A 366 4.85 5.86 15.51
N TYR A 367 3.83 6.58 15.97
CA TYR A 367 3.25 7.66 15.19
C TYR A 367 4.29 8.74 14.86
N ARG A 368 4.44 9.03 13.56
CA ARG A 368 5.37 10.04 13.01
C ARG A 368 6.84 9.86 13.45
N ALA A 369 7.27 8.62 13.73
CA ALA A 369 8.66 8.32 14.04
C ALA A 369 9.49 8.14 12.75
N GLU A 370 9.72 9.20 11.98
CA GLU A 370 10.35 9.04 10.65
C GLU A 370 11.87 8.80 10.68
N ARG A 371 12.55 9.04 11.81
CA ARG A 371 14.03 9.01 11.88
C ARG A 371 14.65 8.34 13.11
N ALA A 372 13.92 8.28 14.21
CA ALA A 372 14.37 7.65 15.45
C ALA A 372 13.17 7.33 16.35
N VAL A 373 13.38 6.47 17.34
CA VAL A 373 12.33 6.02 18.25
C VAL A 373 11.93 7.20 19.14
N ASN A 374 10.70 7.69 18.96
CA ASN A 374 10.17 8.84 19.69
C ASN A 374 9.27 8.45 20.88
N GLY A 375 8.88 7.17 21.00
CA GLY A 375 7.97 6.69 22.04
C GLY A 375 6.56 7.26 21.98
N VAL A 376 6.16 7.84 20.83
CA VAL A 376 4.87 8.51 20.65
C VAL A 376 3.86 7.56 20.01
N VAL A 377 2.72 7.43 20.68
CA VAL A 377 1.57 6.66 20.22
C VAL A 377 0.46 7.60 19.79
N ARG A 378 -0.25 7.25 18.71
CA ARG A 378 -1.51 7.88 18.30
C ARG A 378 -2.63 6.86 18.40
N LEU A 379 -3.73 7.25 19.01
CA LEU A 379 -4.89 6.39 19.21
C LEU A 379 -6.20 7.07 18.81
N LEU A 380 -7.12 6.24 18.32
CA LEU A 380 -8.52 6.56 18.08
C LEU A 380 -9.37 5.57 18.84
N GLU A 381 -10.14 6.06 19.81
CA GLU A 381 -11.09 5.29 20.59
C GLU A 381 -12.51 5.76 20.28
N LEU A 382 -13.40 4.79 20.03
CA LEU A 382 -14.79 5.01 19.72
C LEU A 382 -15.65 4.16 20.65
N THR A 383 -16.58 4.80 21.34
CA THR A 383 -17.65 4.17 22.13
C THR A 383 -19.00 4.70 21.65
N PRO A 384 -20.14 4.16 22.11
CA PRO A 384 -21.46 4.69 21.74
C PRO A 384 -21.67 6.17 22.04
N THR A 385 -20.91 6.75 22.96
CA THR A 385 -21.08 8.14 23.42
C THR A 385 -19.87 9.02 23.22
N THR A 386 -18.72 8.45 22.82
CA THR A 386 -17.45 9.16 22.85
C THR A 386 -16.60 8.82 21.63
N THR A 387 -16.05 9.85 20.99
CA THR A 387 -14.90 9.73 20.10
C THR A 387 -13.72 10.42 20.78
N ARG A 388 -12.62 9.69 20.96
CA ARG A 388 -11.41 10.21 21.59
C ARG A 388 -10.21 9.95 20.69
N ILE A 389 -9.48 11.03 20.44
CA ILE A 389 -8.20 10.98 19.75
C ILE A 389 -7.15 11.45 20.75
N ALA A 390 -6.12 10.65 20.97
CA ALA A 390 -5.04 11.02 21.87
C ALA A 390 -3.68 10.77 21.26
N THR A 391 -2.72 11.57 21.68
CA THR A 391 -1.30 11.33 21.48
C THR A 391 -0.69 11.15 22.87
N VAL A 392 -0.12 9.97 23.10
CA VAL A 392 0.39 9.56 24.42
C VAL A 392 1.79 8.98 24.27
N GLN A 393 2.48 8.82 25.38
CA GLN A 393 3.78 8.18 25.43
C GLN A 393 3.62 6.68 25.75
N SER A 394 4.37 5.83 25.04
CA SER A 394 4.54 4.41 25.38
C SER A 394 5.89 4.15 26.02
N GLU A 395 5.98 3.09 26.82
CA GLU A 395 7.27 2.50 27.16
C GLU A 395 7.81 1.74 25.94
N THR A 396 9.06 2.00 25.57
CA THR A 396 9.71 1.35 24.42
C THR A 396 11.05 0.75 24.80
N GLN A 397 11.39 -0.40 24.21
CA GLN A 397 12.74 -0.95 24.28
C GLN A 397 13.34 -1.00 22.87
N VAL A 398 14.62 -0.62 22.78
CA VAL A 398 15.33 -0.43 21.51
C VAL A 398 16.47 -1.43 21.44
N ASN A 399 16.59 -2.14 20.32
CA ASN A 399 17.85 -2.81 19.97
C ASN A 399 18.82 -1.74 19.50
N SER A 400 19.72 -1.30 20.37
CA SER A 400 20.56 -0.12 20.09
C SER A 400 21.43 -0.32 18.85
N SER A 401 21.39 0.64 17.94
CA SER A 401 22.37 0.75 16.85
C SER A 401 23.69 1.40 17.29
N GLY A 402 23.74 1.98 18.49
CA GLY A 402 24.83 2.86 18.93
C GLY A 402 24.74 4.29 18.36
N HIS A 403 23.74 4.58 17.52
CA HIS A 403 23.51 5.90 16.95
C HIS A 403 22.30 6.60 17.58
N THR A 404 22.34 7.94 17.58
CA THR A 404 21.24 8.81 17.98
C THR A 404 20.87 9.75 16.86
N TYR A 405 19.63 10.23 16.89
CA TYR A 405 19.14 11.29 16.03
C TYR A 405 18.86 12.52 16.89
N LYS A 406 19.44 13.66 16.52
CA LYS A 406 19.16 14.94 17.15
C LYS A 406 18.02 15.64 16.42
N ARG A 407 16.92 15.90 17.13
CA ARG A 407 15.76 16.58 16.55
C ARG A 407 16.15 17.99 16.08
N PRO A 408 15.94 18.33 14.81
CA PRO A 408 16.27 19.65 14.29
C PRO A 408 15.25 20.67 14.77
N ASP A 409 15.64 21.94 14.74
CA ASP A 409 14.75 23.07 15.02
C ASP A 409 13.92 23.42 13.78
N TRP A 410 13.03 22.51 13.40
CA TRP A 410 12.09 22.66 12.29
C TRP A 410 10.71 22.97 12.87
N ILE A 411 10.15 24.10 12.46
CA ILE A 411 8.87 24.63 12.97
C ILE A 411 7.71 24.43 12.01
N ASP A 412 8.01 24.26 10.72
CA ASP A 412 7.04 23.99 9.67
C ASP A 412 7.61 22.88 8.79
N GLY A 413 7.01 21.68 8.84
CA GLY A 413 7.48 20.52 8.08
C GLY A 413 8.28 19.49 8.88
N ILE A 414 8.04 18.22 8.54
CA ILE A 414 8.63 17.05 9.21
C ILE A 414 9.90 16.51 8.51
N ARG A 415 10.16 16.97 7.28
CA ARG A 415 11.28 16.51 6.43
C ARG A 415 12.23 17.62 5.98
N GLY A 416 12.00 18.84 6.44
CA GLY A 416 12.85 20.00 6.20
C GLY A 416 12.42 21.16 7.08
N ARG A 417 13.11 22.29 6.98
CA ARG A 417 12.83 23.50 7.77
C ARG A 417 11.47 24.16 7.43
N GLY A 418 10.90 23.81 6.28
CA GLY A 418 9.70 24.42 5.69
C GLY A 418 9.78 25.92 5.59
N MET A 419 8.65 26.61 5.78
CA MET A 419 8.56 28.06 5.64
C MET A 419 8.62 28.71 7.03
N PRO A 420 9.71 29.44 7.36
CA PRO A 420 9.73 30.23 8.59
C PRO A 420 8.64 31.32 8.49
N PRO A 421 7.78 31.48 9.51
CA PRO A 421 6.81 32.56 9.53
C PRO A 421 7.52 33.91 9.61
N PRO A 422 6.92 35.00 9.09
CA PRO A 422 7.46 36.33 9.26
C PRO A 422 7.39 36.75 10.74
N GLY A 423 8.39 37.48 11.23
CA GLY A 423 8.44 38.00 12.60
C GLY A 423 9.64 37.50 13.39
N GLU A 424 9.46 37.35 14.70
CA GLU A 424 10.48 36.80 15.59
C GLU A 424 10.75 35.32 15.28
N ASP A 425 11.99 34.88 15.50
CA ASP A 425 12.36 33.48 15.33
C ASP A 425 11.57 32.61 16.33
N ILE A 426 10.80 31.67 15.78
CA ILE A 426 10.08 30.65 16.55
C ILE A 426 10.94 29.39 16.56
N HIS A 427 11.02 28.74 17.72
CA HIS A 427 11.77 27.51 17.92
C HIS A 427 10.84 26.37 18.31
N GLN A 428 11.11 25.16 17.81
CA GLN A 428 10.41 23.95 18.23
C GLN A 428 10.81 23.59 19.66
N ALA A 429 9.83 23.32 20.53
CA ALA A 429 10.05 23.01 21.95
C ALA A 429 10.98 21.81 22.21
N TRP A 430 11.07 20.88 21.26
CA TRP A 430 11.90 19.67 21.34
C TRP A 430 13.21 19.80 20.54
N ALA A 431 13.55 20.99 20.02
CA ALA A 431 14.79 21.19 19.29
C ALA A 431 16.00 20.73 20.13
N GLY A 432 16.82 19.87 19.52
CA GLY A 432 18.00 19.31 20.16
C GLY A 432 17.78 18.04 21.00
N GLU A 433 16.54 17.56 21.13
CA GLU A 433 16.26 16.24 21.74
C GLU A 433 17.07 15.14 21.04
N GLU A 434 17.75 14.31 21.82
CA GLU A 434 18.46 13.14 21.30
C GLU A 434 17.59 11.89 21.46
N MET A 435 17.26 11.26 20.34
CA MET A 435 16.44 10.05 20.29
C MET A 435 17.28 8.85 19.83
N PRO A 436 17.09 7.66 20.42
CA PRO A 436 17.82 6.46 20.02
C PRO A 436 17.33 5.94 18.66
N ILE A 437 18.26 5.40 17.87
CA ILE A 437 17.94 4.73 16.61
C ILE A 437 18.05 3.22 16.80
N SER A 438 17.00 2.47 16.45
CA SER A 438 17.05 1.00 16.44
C SER A 438 18.00 0.47 15.39
N ALA A 439 18.69 -0.62 15.70
CA ALA A 439 19.49 -1.38 14.77
C ALA A 439 18.59 -1.97 13.67
N ARG A 440 19.02 -1.80 12.42
CA ARG A 440 18.47 -2.52 11.26
C ARG A 440 18.97 -3.97 11.25
N PRO A 441 18.39 -4.88 10.42
CA PRO A 441 18.93 -6.22 10.25
C PRO A 441 20.44 -6.23 9.94
N GLU A 442 21.16 -7.23 10.45
CA GLU A 442 22.64 -7.31 10.36
C GLU A 442 23.15 -7.29 8.91
N ASP A 443 22.36 -7.82 7.97
CA ASP A 443 22.67 -7.89 6.53
C ASP A 443 22.13 -6.70 5.72
N ALA A 444 21.39 -5.78 6.35
CA ALA A 444 20.92 -4.55 5.72
C ALA A 444 22.02 -3.48 5.69
N LYS A 445 22.17 -2.80 4.55
CA LYS A 445 23.19 -1.75 4.31
C LYS A 445 22.62 -0.34 4.30
N PHE A 446 21.31 -0.21 4.11
CA PHE A 446 20.59 1.05 4.01
C PHE A 446 19.33 1.06 4.89
N PRO A 447 18.74 2.24 5.15
CA PRO A 447 19.35 3.56 4.96
C PRO A 447 20.47 3.77 5.98
N ALA A 448 21.33 4.78 5.78
CA ALA A 448 22.26 5.19 6.82
C ALA A 448 21.50 5.56 8.10
N TYR A 449 22.09 5.33 9.28
CA TYR A 449 21.40 5.65 10.54
C TYR A 449 21.08 7.15 10.63
N GLY A 450 19.82 7.48 10.90
CA GLY A 450 19.29 8.85 10.99
C GLY A 450 18.77 9.41 9.66
N GLU A 451 19.11 8.76 8.54
CA GLU A 451 18.52 9.05 7.23
C GLU A 451 17.25 8.25 7.02
N TRP A 452 16.30 8.84 6.29
CA TRP A 452 14.97 8.31 6.00
C TRP A 452 14.96 6.93 5.29
N GLY A 453 14.00 6.05 5.62
CA GLY A 453 13.86 4.70 5.04
C GLY A 453 13.10 3.68 5.93
N PRO A 454 13.04 2.40 5.55
CA PRO A 454 12.03 1.43 6.03
C PRO A 454 12.21 0.89 7.46
N PHE A 455 13.33 1.17 8.12
CA PHE A 455 13.63 0.64 9.46
C PHE A 455 13.50 1.67 10.58
N LEU A 456 13.24 2.94 10.25
CA LEU A 456 13.37 4.04 11.20
C LEU A 456 12.16 4.17 12.12
N GLY A 457 12.41 4.73 13.30
CA GLY A 457 11.39 5.04 14.30
C GLY A 457 10.77 3.87 15.00
N LYS A 458 11.08 2.66 14.53
CA LYS A 458 10.55 1.43 15.09
C LYS A 458 11.38 0.99 16.29
N ALA A 459 10.78 0.94 17.48
CA ALA A 459 11.35 0.25 18.63
C ALA A 459 11.29 -1.27 18.43
N ALA A 460 12.06 -2.02 19.23
CA ALA A 460 12.00 -3.48 19.21
C ALA A 460 10.81 -4.04 20.02
N PHE A 461 10.39 -3.29 21.04
CA PHE A 461 9.24 -3.61 21.89
C PHE A 461 8.52 -2.35 22.32
N TYR A 462 7.20 -2.46 22.45
CA TYR A 462 6.30 -1.40 22.91
C TYR A 462 5.39 -1.94 24.01
N GLN A 463 5.18 -1.12 25.03
CA GLN A 463 4.18 -1.34 26.07
C GLN A 463 3.31 -0.08 26.22
N LEU A 464 2.00 -0.29 26.18
CA LEU A 464 1.00 0.75 26.36
C LEU A 464 -0.10 0.25 27.29
N HIS A 465 -0.44 1.05 28.30
CA HIS A 465 -1.65 0.88 29.11
C HIS A 465 -2.64 1.97 28.72
N TRP A 466 -3.81 1.58 28.23
CA TRP A 466 -4.87 2.49 27.82
C TRP A 466 -6.24 1.97 28.27
N GLY A 467 -6.88 2.66 29.21
CA GLY A 467 -8.14 2.20 29.80
C GLY A 467 -7.98 0.79 30.38
N ASP A 468 -8.84 -0.14 29.96
CA ASP A 468 -8.80 -1.54 30.41
C ASP A 468 -7.81 -2.41 29.61
N PHE A 469 -7.07 -1.83 28.65
CA PHE A 469 -6.18 -2.57 27.77
C PHE A 469 -4.71 -2.38 28.18
N LEU A 470 -4.03 -3.50 28.44
CA LEU A 470 -2.58 -3.56 28.51
C LEU A 470 -2.03 -4.24 27.25
N ILE A 471 -1.27 -3.49 26.46
CA ILE A 471 -0.77 -3.90 25.16
C ILE A 471 0.74 -4.11 25.25
N GLY A 472 1.19 -5.27 24.80
CA GLY A 472 2.62 -5.57 24.58
C GLY A 472 2.85 -6.02 23.15
N LEU A 473 3.60 -5.26 22.38
CA LEU A 473 3.92 -5.56 20.98
C LEU A 473 5.43 -5.76 20.82
N ASN A 474 5.83 -6.95 20.37
CA ASN A 474 7.21 -7.29 20.07
C ASN A 474 7.41 -7.38 18.56
N SER A 475 8.21 -6.46 18.03
CA SER A 475 8.51 -6.41 16.62
C SER A 475 9.90 -6.93 16.25
N SER A 476 10.62 -7.49 17.22
CA SER A 476 11.90 -8.14 16.99
C SER A 476 11.70 -9.59 16.53
N GLU A 477 12.66 -10.12 15.79
CA GLU A 477 12.61 -11.50 15.26
C GLU A 477 13.25 -12.55 16.18
N LYS A 478 14.03 -12.12 17.18
CA LYS A 478 14.87 -13.01 17.98
C LYS A 478 14.62 -12.93 19.49
N THR A 479 14.21 -11.76 20.00
CA THR A 479 14.16 -11.50 21.43
C THR A 479 12.75 -11.71 21.97
N THR A 480 12.61 -12.37 23.12
CA THR A 480 11.37 -12.33 23.91
C THR A 480 11.47 -11.18 24.90
N TYR A 481 10.52 -10.26 24.88
CA TYR A 481 10.44 -9.16 25.85
C TYR A 481 9.48 -9.47 26.98
N GLN A 482 9.60 -8.75 28.08
CA GLN A 482 8.70 -8.89 29.22
C GLN A 482 7.75 -7.68 29.26
N LEU A 483 6.45 -7.95 29.12
CA LEU A 483 5.39 -7.00 29.37
C LEU A 483 5.17 -6.92 30.87
N LYS A 484 5.33 -5.74 31.47
CA LYS A 484 5.03 -5.55 32.90
C LYS A 484 3.53 -5.47 33.08
N VAL A 485 3.02 -6.22 34.04
CA VAL A 485 1.59 -6.26 34.38
C VAL A 485 1.38 -5.54 35.72
N PRO A 486 0.34 -4.69 35.84
CA PRO A 486 -0.02 -4.08 37.12
C PRO A 486 -0.24 -5.12 38.23
N ASP A 487 0.09 -4.73 39.47
CA ASP A 487 -0.04 -5.61 40.63
C ASP A 487 -1.48 -6.12 40.83
N GLY A 488 -1.59 -7.33 41.39
CA GLY A 488 -2.87 -7.97 41.70
C GLY A 488 -3.55 -8.66 40.52
N GLN A 489 -2.93 -8.68 39.33
CA GLN A 489 -3.38 -9.46 38.18
C GLN A 489 -2.61 -10.79 38.12
N ASN A 490 -3.30 -11.91 38.34
CA ASN A 490 -2.68 -13.24 38.25
C ASN A 490 -3.00 -13.96 36.93
N GLN A 491 -4.16 -13.64 36.34
CA GLN A 491 -4.63 -14.24 35.10
C GLN A 491 -5.43 -13.19 34.32
N LEU A 492 -5.12 -13.02 33.04
CA LEU A 492 -5.72 -12.00 32.18
C LEU A 492 -6.18 -12.60 30.85
N THR A 493 -7.28 -12.08 30.29
CA THR A 493 -7.75 -12.50 28.96
C THR A 493 -6.96 -11.76 27.89
N ASP A 494 -6.35 -12.49 26.97
CA ASP A 494 -5.73 -11.93 25.76
C ASP A 494 -6.73 -11.92 24.59
N LEU A 495 -7.06 -10.73 24.09
CA LEU A 495 -7.97 -10.55 22.96
C LEU A 495 -7.41 -11.03 21.61
N ILE A 496 -6.08 -11.17 21.48
CA ILE A 496 -5.47 -11.69 20.24
C ILE A 496 -5.75 -13.19 20.12
N SER A 497 -5.52 -13.95 21.20
CA SER A 497 -5.67 -15.41 21.20
C SER A 497 -7.02 -15.91 21.72
N GLY A 498 -7.80 -15.06 22.41
CA GLY A 498 -9.02 -15.43 23.11
C GLY A 498 -8.79 -16.30 24.35
N LYS A 499 -7.56 -16.41 24.83
CA LYS A 499 -7.17 -17.32 25.93
C LYS A 499 -6.81 -16.55 27.19
N GLN A 500 -6.91 -17.23 28.33
CA GLN A 500 -6.33 -16.75 29.58
C GLN A 500 -4.81 -16.90 29.54
N ILE A 501 -4.11 -15.85 29.97
CA ILE A 501 -2.66 -15.81 30.13
C ILE A 501 -2.35 -15.67 31.61
N GLU A 502 -1.54 -16.59 32.12
CA GLU A 502 -1.00 -16.53 33.48
C GLU A 502 0.07 -15.45 33.58
N VAL A 503 -0.01 -14.66 34.64
CA VAL A 503 1.00 -13.65 34.98
C VAL A 503 2.00 -14.29 35.94
N SER A 504 3.26 -14.33 35.55
CA SER A 504 4.33 -14.92 36.37
C SER A 504 5.29 -13.82 36.80
N ASN A 505 5.51 -13.67 38.10
CA ASN A 505 6.37 -12.63 38.69
C ASN A 505 6.03 -11.20 38.20
N GLY A 506 4.74 -10.90 38.00
CA GLY A 506 4.29 -9.58 37.54
C GLY A 506 4.56 -9.29 36.06
N THR A 507 4.94 -10.27 35.25
CA THR A 507 5.20 -10.08 33.82
C THR A 507 4.59 -11.16 32.94
N VAL A 508 4.42 -10.82 31.66
CA VAL A 508 4.07 -11.75 30.58
C VAL A 508 5.15 -11.70 29.49
N GLY A 509 5.65 -12.87 29.09
CA GLY A 509 6.66 -12.98 28.04
C GLY A 509 6.05 -12.81 26.64
N ILE A 510 6.51 -11.82 25.89
CA ILE A 510 6.04 -11.50 24.53
C ILE A 510 7.06 -12.03 23.53
N ARG A 511 6.70 -13.12 22.83
CA ARG A 511 7.57 -13.81 21.87
C ARG A 511 7.92 -12.91 20.68
N PRO A 512 9.00 -13.22 19.93
CA PRO A 512 9.32 -12.53 18.69
C PRO A 512 8.13 -12.43 17.73
N LEU A 513 7.99 -11.29 17.06
CA LEU A 513 6.93 -10.98 16.10
C LEU A 513 5.53 -11.39 16.62
N SER A 514 5.23 -11.02 17.87
CA SER A 514 3.93 -11.27 18.47
C SER A 514 3.44 -10.10 19.32
N THR A 515 2.12 -10.05 19.46
CA THR A 515 1.42 -9.06 20.26
C THR A 515 0.50 -9.78 21.25
N VAL A 516 0.33 -9.20 22.43
CA VAL A 516 -0.78 -9.51 23.34
C VAL A 516 -1.57 -8.25 23.63
N VAL A 517 -2.89 -8.42 23.78
CA VAL A 517 -3.80 -7.36 24.22
C VAL A 517 -4.56 -7.89 25.42
N LEU A 518 -4.07 -7.59 26.61
CA LEU A 518 -4.61 -8.10 27.87
C LEU A 518 -5.70 -7.18 28.39
N LEU A 519 -6.87 -7.76 28.69
CA LEU A 519 -7.95 -7.08 29.40
C LEU A 519 -7.66 -7.09 30.89
N LEU A 520 -7.42 -5.92 31.47
CA LEU A 520 -7.20 -5.78 32.90
C LEU A 520 -8.52 -5.97 33.65
N THR A 521 -8.48 -6.72 34.74
CA THR A 521 -9.62 -6.75 35.67
C THR A 521 -9.59 -5.47 36.50
N GLN A 522 -10.64 -4.66 36.46
CA GLN A 522 -10.74 -3.51 37.36
C GLN A 522 -10.83 -4.04 38.80
N HIS A 523 -9.92 -3.63 39.68
CA HIS A 523 -10.07 -3.86 41.11
C HIS A 523 -11.32 -3.09 41.57
N GLN A 524 -12.35 -3.82 42.00
CA GLN A 524 -13.49 -3.24 42.74
C GLN A 524 -13.03 -2.70 44.09
#